data_AF-A0A061NX70-F1
#
_entry.id   AF-A0A061NX70-F1
#
_cell.length_a   1.000
_cell.length_b   1.000
_cell.length_c   1.000
_cell.angle_alpha   90.00
_cell.angle_beta   90.00
_cell.angle_gamma   90.00
#
_symmetry.space_group_name_H-M   'P 1'
#
loop_
_entity.id
_entity.type
_entity.pdbx_description
1 polymer ?
#
loop_
_entity_poly.entity_id
_entity_poly.type
_entity_poly.pdbx_seq_one_letter_code
_entity_poly.pdbx_strand_id
1 'polypeptide(L)' 'MDMARKYLQMGYTRARRYANYPGGKKYNADGKRNERCIDEQKAEAASIFQEKWKLVREDEDYLKKKHKHQTQYG' A
#
# COMPACT_ATOMS: atom_id res chain seq x y z
N MET A 1 -9.32 5.70 12.62
CA MET A 1 -8.55 6.09 11.42
C MET A 1 -7.37 5.16 11.13
N ASP A 2 -6.60 4.66 12.12
CA ASP A 2 -5.40 3.85 11.81
C ASP A 2 -5.69 2.53 11.07
N MET A 3 -6.76 1.81 11.42
CA MET A 3 -7.11 0.54 10.73
C MET A 3 -7.49 0.74 9.27
N ALA A 4 -8.31 1.75 8.95
CA ALA A 4 -8.67 2.07 7.57
C ALA A 4 -7.45 2.50 6.74
N ARG A 5 -6.59 3.36 7.32
CA ARG A 5 -5.33 3.76 6.69
C ARG A 5 -4.42 2.55 6.40
N LYS A 6 -4.28 1.64 7.38
CA LYS A 6 -3.52 0.39 7.21
C LYS A 6 -4.14 -0.51 6.14
N TYR A 7 -5.46 -0.65 6.11
CA TYR A 7 -6.16 -1.41 5.08
C TYR A 7 -5.85 -0.87 3.68
N LEU A 8 -5.94 0.46 3.49
CA LEU A 8 -5.62 1.10 2.21
C LEU A 8 -4.13 0.94 1.83
N GLN A 9 -3.22 1.02 2.81
CA GLN A 9 -1.80 0.76 2.60
C GLN A 9 -1.53 -0.68 2.14
N MET A 10 -2.17 -1.66 2.79
CA MET A 10 -2.07 -3.07 2.42
C MET A 10 -2.69 -3.33 1.05
N GLY A 11 -3.82 -2.68 0.75
CA GLY A 11 -4.48 -2.72 -0.56
C GLY A 11 -3.56 -2.22 -1.67
N TYR A 12 -2.96 -1.04 -1.49
CA TYR A 12 -2.01 -0.46 -2.46
C TYR A 12 -0.81 -1.39 -2.69
N THR A 13 -0.14 -1.82 -1.61
CA THR A 13 1.07 -2.65 -1.72
C THR A 13 0.79 -4.01 -2.35
N ARG A 14 -0.34 -4.64 -2.01
CA ARG A 14 -0.76 -5.90 -2.60
C ARG A 14 -1.16 -5.74 -4.06
N ALA A 15 -2.04 -4.79 -4.39
CA ALA A 15 -2.46 -4.54 -5.77
C ALA A 15 -1.25 -4.21 -6.66
N ARG A 16 -0.34 -3.34 -6.20
CA ARG A 16 0.88 -2.99 -6.95
C ARG A 16 1.82 -4.19 -7.13
N ARG A 17 1.84 -5.13 -6.18
CA ARG A 17 2.60 -6.38 -6.33
C ARG A 17 2.04 -7.27 -7.44
N TYR A 18 0.72 -7.42 -7.54
CA TYR A 18 0.09 -8.16 -8.63
C TYR A 18 0.18 -7.45 -9.98
N ALA A 19 0.25 -6.12 -9.97
CA ALA A 19 0.53 -5.34 -11.18
C ALA A 19 1.97 -5.51 -11.68
N ASN A 20 2.95 -5.60 -10.78
CA ASN A 20 4.37 -5.74 -11.15
C ASN A 20 4.79 -7.19 -11.46
N TYR A 21 4.12 -8.17 -10.84
CA TYR A 21 4.50 -9.57 -10.88
C TYR A 21 3.26 -10.42 -11.16
N PRO A 22 3.17 -11.11 -12.30
CA PRO A 22 2.10 -12.07 -12.57
C PRO A 22 1.95 -13.07 -11.41
N GLY A 23 0.72 -13.27 -10.94
CA GLY A 23 0.42 -14.12 -9.79
C GLY A 23 0.98 -13.62 -8.44
N GLY A 24 1.57 -12.42 -8.38
CA GLY A 24 2.15 -11.83 -7.17
C GLY A 24 3.46 -12.50 -6.71
N LYS A 25 4.07 -13.37 -7.50
CA LYS A 25 5.32 -14.05 -7.15
C LYS A 25 6.52 -13.17 -7.49
N LYS A 26 7.16 -12.60 -6.47
CA LYS A 26 8.35 -11.74 -6.63
C LYS A 26 9.62 -12.56 -6.88
N TYR A 27 9.67 -13.79 -6.38
CA TYR A 27 10.81 -14.69 -6.48
C TYR A 27 10.35 -16.01 -7.13
N ASN A 28 11.24 -16.61 -7.92
CA ASN A 28 11.06 -17.96 -8.47
C ASN A 28 11.45 -19.03 -7.44
N ALA A 29 11.36 -20.31 -7.82
CA ALA A 29 11.72 -21.44 -6.96
C ALA A 29 13.19 -21.42 -6.54
N ASP A 30 14.08 -20.88 -7.38
CA ASP A 30 15.52 -20.76 -7.11
C ASP A 30 15.88 -19.55 -6.24
N GLY A 31 14.88 -18.79 -5.76
CA GLY A 31 15.08 -17.57 -4.97
C GLY A 31 15.55 -16.36 -5.79
N LYS A 32 15.65 -16.47 -7.12
CA LYS A 32 15.93 -15.35 -8.02
C LYS A 32 14.70 -14.48 -8.17
N ARG A 33 14.91 -13.18 -8.32
CA ARG A 33 13.82 -12.21 -8.50
C ARG A 33 13.23 -12.38 -9.90
N ASN A 34 11.91 -12.51 -9.98
CA ASN A 34 11.20 -12.51 -11.25
C ASN A 34 11.32 -11.15 -11.95
N GLU A 35 11.28 -11.17 -13.28
CA GLU A 35 11.18 -9.97 -14.08
C GLU A 35 9.87 -9.23 -13.80
N ARG A 36 9.91 -7.90 -13.92
CA ARG A 36 8.72 -7.08 -13.79
C ARG A 36 7.98 -7.08 -15.12
N CYS A 37 6.76 -7.58 -15.11
CA CYS A 37 5.81 -7.44 -16.20
C CYS A 37 4.67 -6.57 -15.67
N ILE A 38 4.57 -5.34 -16.17
CA ILE A 38 3.58 -4.38 -15.68
C ILE A 38 2.25 -4.65 -16.37
N ASP A 39 1.28 -5.11 -15.60
CA ASP A 39 -0.11 -5.18 -16.01
C ASP A 39 -0.78 -3.83 -15.75
N GLU A 40 -1.10 -3.10 -16.83
CA GLU A 40 -1.62 -1.74 -16.76
C GLU A 40 -3.00 -1.65 -16.08
N GLN A 41 -3.89 -2.60 -16.33
CA GLN A 41 -5.21 -2.65 -15.67
C GLN A 41 -5.07 -2.84 -14.16
N LYS A 42 -4.20 -3.74 -13.74
CA LYS A 42 -3.91 -3.93 -12.30
C LYS A 42 -3.15 -2.74 -11.71
N ALA A 43 -2.32 -2.07 -12.50
CA ALA A 43 -1.62 -0.87 -12.08
C ALA A 43 -2.60 0.29 -11.81
N GLU A 44 -3.63 0.43 -12.63
CA GLU A 44 -4.70 1.42 -12.43
C GLU A 44 -5.49 1.13 -11.15
N ALA A 45 -5.88 -0.12 -10.90
CA ALA A 45 -6.51 -0.51 -9.64
C ALA A 45 -5.62 -0.21 -8.42
N ALA A 46 -4.29 -0.41 -8.54
CA ALA A 46 -3.35 -0.05 -7.49
C ALA A 46 -3.29 1.47 -7.25
N SER A 47 -3.40 2.28 -8.31
CA SER A 47 -3.42 3.75 -8.21
C SER A 47 -4.62 4.26 -7.40
N ILE A 48 -5.80 3.64 -7.55
CA ILE A 48 -7.00 3.97 -6.76
C ILE A 48 -6.73 3.79 -5.26
N PHE A 49 -6.16 2.65 -4.86
CA PHE A 49 -5.77 2.43 -3.46
C PHE A 49 -4.72 3.45 -2.99
N GLN A 50 -3.76 3.80 -3.85
CA GLN A 50 -2.72 4.76 -3.52
C GLN A 50 -3.30 6.14 -3.23
N GLU A 51 -4.22 6.61 -4.07
CA GLU A 51 -4.88 7.90 -3.92
C GLU A 51 -5.64 7.96 -2.59
N LYS A 52 -6.50 6.97 -2.32
CA LYS A 52 -7.27 6.93 -1.06
C LYS A 52 -6.36 6.79 0.16
N TRP A 53 -5.27 6.02 0.05
CA TRP A 53 -4.29 5.92 1.13
C TRP A 53 -3.60 7.26 1.42
N LYS A 54 -3.24 8.03 0.39
CA LYS A 54 -2.64 9.36 0.55
C LYS A 54 -3.61 10.32 1.25
N LEU A 55 -4.86 10.38 0.79
CA LEU A 55 -5.91 11.22 1.40
C LEU A 55 -6.06 10.93 2.90
N VAL A 56 -6.21 9.67 3.28
CA VAL A 56 -6.39 9.30 4.70
C VAL A 56 -5.10 9.47 5.52
N ARG A 57 -3.93 9.40 4.88
CA ARG A 57 -2.64 9.64 5.55
C ARG A 57 -2.45 11.13 5.87
N GLU A 58 -2.99 12.01 5.05
CA GLU A 58 -2.88 13.47 5.15
C GLU A 58 -4.04 14.10 5.94
N ASP A 59 -5.07 13.32 6.28
CA ASP A 59 -6.19 13.75 7.11
C ASP A 59 -5.72 14.40 8.43
N GLU A 60 -6.15 15.65 8.65
CA GLU A 60 -5.69 16.46 9.79
C GLU A 60 -6.05 15.85 11.14
N ASP A 61 -7.25 15.28 11.25
CA ASP A 61 -7.73 14.67 12.49
C ASP A 61 -6.94 13.42 12.85
N TYR A 62 -6.59 12.61 11.85
CA TYR A 62 -5.66 11.49 12.02
C TYR A 62 -4.28 11.98 12.47
N LEU A 63 -3.74 13.02 11.84
CA LEU A 63 -2.43 13.58 12.21
C LEU A 63 -2.41 14.10 13.66
N LYS A 64 -3.44 14.85 14.07
CA LYS A 64 -3.60 15.33 15.46
C LYS A 64 -3.64 14.17 16.45
N LYS A 65 -4.45 13.14 16.18
CA LYS A 65 -4.56 11.94 17.04
C LYS A 65 -3.25 11.16 17.10
N LYS A 66 -2.57 10.98 15.97
CA LYS A 66 -1.26 10.32 15.88
C LYS A 66 -0.22 11.08 16.71
N HIS A 67 -0.13 12.40 16.55
CA HIS A 67 0.81 13.22 17.30
C HIS A 67 0.55 13.13 18.81
N LYS A 68 -0.70 13.31 19.24
CA LYS A 68 -1.09 13.15 20.65
C LYS A 68 -0.67 11.79 21.23
N HIS A 69 -0.91 10.71 20.49
CA HIS A 69 -0.51 9.37 20.91
C HIS A 69 1.01 9.23 21.02
N GLN A 70 1.77 9.76 20.06
CA GLN A 70 3.23 9.77 20.11
C GLN A 70 3.77 10.60 21.27
N THR A 71 3.18 11.74 21.61
CA THR A 71 3.59 12.53 22.77
C THR A 71 3.27 11.82 24.09
N GLN A 72 2.17 11.08 24.16
CA GLN A 72 1.71 10.43 25.40
C GLN A 72 2.36 9.07 25.67
N TYR A 73 2.73 8.33 24.62
CA TYR A 73 3.20 6.93 24.73
C TYR A 73 4.47 6.64 23.93
N GLY A 74 4.95 7.59 23.13
CA GLY A 74 6.12 7.43 22.26
C GLY A 74 7.44 7.72 22.96
#